data_AF-A0A183HGJ9-F1
#
_entry.id   AF-A0A183HGJ9-F1
#
_cell.length_a   1.000
_cell.length_b   1.000
_cell.length_c   1.000
_cell.angle_alpha   90.00
_cell.angle_beta   90.00
_cell.angle_gamma   90.00
#
_symmetry.space_group_name_H-M   'P 1'
#
loop_
_entity.id
_entity.type
_entity.pdbx_description
1 polymer ?
#
loop_
_entity_poly.entity_id
_entity_poly.type
_entity_poly.pdbx_seq_one_letter_code
_entity_poly.pdbx_strand_id
1 'polypeptide(L)'
;MFWSSDLATSVSKLDELLRNDTATLADVLEDDYTIQEIRNGNHQLIKFLTRQEIMAQMIKGALEPEIDEIVPLKEQYKKAHLCAEILSINNEELSKALINNEEACSLLFDFLNNRKLNHVIVNFYMKIFSQIMSRFPDQMFPRMKESQFLIYCMRNMKHSAVMELLFRVVTGLSDIEQQDCIKQVLMN
;
A
#
# COMPACT_ATOMS: atom_id res chain seq x y z
N MET A 1 28.53 3.23 -25.83
CA MET A 1 28.30 4.17 -26.95
C MET A 1 27.26 5.17 -26.51
N PHE A 2 27.44 6.41 -26.96
CA PHE A 2 26.72 7.62 -26.57
C PHE A 2 25.79 7.98 -27.74
N TRP A 3 24.51 8.21 -27.43
CA TRP A 3 23.52 9.07 -28.12
C TRP A 3 22.57 8.45 -29.14
N SER A 4 21.28 8.57 -28.84
CA SER A 4 20.44 9.58 -29.52
C SER A 4 19.32 10.03 -28.58
N SER A 5 19.21 11.35 -28.45
CA SER A 5 18.08 12.05 -27.87
C SER A 5 16.87 11.84 -28.79
N ASP A 6 16.00 10.91 -28.45
CA ASP A 6 14.60 10.97 -28.90
C ASP A 6 13.80 11.70 -27.83
N LEU A 7 13.82 13.02 -27.99
CA LEU A 7 12.93 13.98 -27.34
C LEU A 7 11.51 13.86 -27.93
N ALA A 8 11.01 12.63 -28.03
CA ALA A 8 9.61 12.34 -28.18
C ALA A 8 9.22 11.64 -26.88
N THR A 9 8.41 12.30 -26.06
CA THR A 9 7.63 11.63 -25.03
C THR A 9 6.75 10.61 -25.75
N SER A 10 7.29 9.41 -26.01
CA SER A 10 6.50 8.30 -26.51
C SER A 10 5.42 8.08 -25.47
N VAL A 11 4.18 8.38 -25.85
CA VAL A 11 3.01 8.17 -24.99
C VAL A 11 3.08 6.72 -24.53
N SER A 12 3.13 6.50 -23.22
CA SER A 12 3.25 5.13 -22.72
C SER A 12 1.97 4.38 -23.07
N LYS A 13 2.06 3.06 -23.27
CA LYS A 13 0.88 2.21 -23.49
C LYS A 13 -0.17 2.40 -22.37
N LEU A 14 0.31 2.63 -21.15
CA LEU A 14 -0.52 2.97 -20.00
C LEU A 14 -1.22 4.32 -20.19
N ASP A 15 -0.55 5.35 -20.69
CA ASP A 15 -1.19 6.64 -20.99
C ASP A 15 -2.27 6.49 -22.07
N GLU A 16 -2.06 5.67 -23.09
CA GLU A 16 -3.09 5.39 -24.10
C GLU A 16 -4.29 4.67 -23.49
N LEU A 17 -4.04 3.69 -22.62
CA LEU A 17 -5.06 2.96 -21.90
C LEU A 17 -5.88 3.89 -20.98
N LEU A 18 -5.20 4.76 -20.22
CA LEU A 18 -5.81 5.65 -19.23
C LEU A 18 -6.56 6.84 -19.85
N ARG A 19 -6.33 7.12 -21.13
CA ARG A 19 -7.17 8.06 -21.91
C ARG A 19 -8.56 7.51 -22.21
N ASN A 20 -8.72 6.18 -22.18
CA ASN A 20 -10.02 5.56 -22.33
C ASN A 20 -10.76 5.59 -20.97
N ASP A 21 -11.99 6.11 -20.97
CA ASP A 21 -12.82 6.20 -19.76
C ASP A 21 -13.21 4.82 -19.20
N THR A 22 -13.00 3.73 -19.96
CA THR A 22 -13.30 2.36 -19.52
C THR A 22 -12.11 1.62 -18.89
N ALA A 23 -10.97 2.29 -18.68
CA ALA A 23 -9.79 1.66 -18.07
C ALA A 23 -10.11 1.13 -16.66
N THR A 24 -9.76 -0.14 -16.41
CA THR A 24 -9.96 -0.80 -15.12
C THR A 24 -8.65 -1.02 -14.39
N LEU A 25 -8.73 -1.28 -13.07
CA LEU A 25 -7.56 -1.69 -12.31
C LEU A 25 -6.95 -2.99 -12.87
N ALA A 26 -7.77 -3.92 -13.38
CA ALA A 26 -7.27 -5.16 -13.96
C ALA A 26 -6.34 -4.90 -15.15
N ASP A 27 -6.72 -3.97 -16.04
CA ASP A 27 -5.91 -3.62 -17.20
C ASP A 27 -4.57 -3.00 -16.80
N VAL A 28 -4.56 -2.14 -15.77
CA VAL A 28 -3.33 -1.55 -15.23
C VAL A 28 -2.45 -2.63 -14.58
N LEU A 29 -3.04 -3.60 -13.88
CA LEU A 29 -2.29 -4.70 -13.27
C LEU A 29 -1.74 -5.72 -14.29
N GLU A 30 -2.24 -5.70 -15.53
CA GLU A 30 -1.74 -6.55 -16.62
C GLU A 30 -0.53 -5.93 -17.34
N ASP A 31 -0.26 -4.63 -17.16
CA ASP A 31 0.90 -3.99 -17.77
C ASP A 31 2.18 -4.18 -16.95
N ASP A 32 3.20 -4.78 -17.58
CA ASP A 32 4.48 -5.09 -16.94
C ASP A 32 5.26 -3.83 -16.50
N TYR A 33 4.96 -2.65 -17.06
CA TYR A 33 5.64 -1.40 -16.75
C TYR A 33 4.97 -0.58 -15.65
N THR A 34 3.83 -1.02 -15.10
CA THR A 34 3.06 -0.27 -14.09
C THR A 34 3.91 0.23 -12.92
N ILE A 35 4.72 -0.64 -12.31
CA ILE A 35 5.59 -0.25 -11.19
C ILE A 35 6.66 0.77 -11.62
N GLN A 36 7.23 0.59 -12.81
CA GLN A 36 8.25 1.49 -13.33
C GLN A 36 7.66 2.87 -13.63
N GLU A 37 6.47 2.93 -14.23
CA GLU A 37 5.78 4.18 -14.54
C GLU A 37 5.39 4.97 -13.28
N ILE A 38 4.97 4.29 -12.21
CA ILE A 38 4.74 4.96 -10.92
C ILE A 38 6.05 5.56 -10.37
N ARG A 39 7.17 4.83 -10.46
CA ARG A 39 8.49 5.32 -10.01
C ARG A 39 9.00 6.49 -10.86
N ASN A 40 8.65 6.50 -12.15
CA ASN A 40 8.95 7.59 -13.06
C ASN A 40 8.06 8.82 -12.86
N GLY A 41 7.05 8.73 -11.98
CA GLY A 41 6.13 9.84 -11.71
C GLY A 41 5.08 10.04 -12.81
N ASN A 42 4.64 8.97 -13.48
CA ASN A 42 3.56 9.06 -14.46
C ASN A 42 2.29 9.62 -13.80
N HIS A 43 1.97 10.88 -14.13
CA HIS A 43 0.88 11.62 -13.50
C HIS A 43 -0.51 11.06 -13.87
N GLN A 44 -0.70 10.53 -15.08
CA GLN A 44 -1.98 9.94 -15.47
C GLN A 44 -2.26 8.67 -14.66
N LEU A 45 -1.24 7.83 -14.51
CA LEU A 45 -1.31 6.61 -13.72
C LEU A 45 -1.54 6.91 -12.24
N ILE A 46 -0.78 7.83 -11.65
CA ILE A 46 -0.98 8.24 -10.25
C ILE A 46 -2.38 8.83 -10.05
N LYS A 47 -2.87 9.68 -10.96
CA LYS A 47 -4.22 10.23 -10.91
C LYS A 47 -5.31 9.15 -10.99
N PHE A 48 -5.08 8.09 -11.77
CA PHE A 48 -5.99 6.95 -11.82
C PHE A 48 -5.98 6.14 -10.52
N LEU A 49 -4.79 5.79 -10.02
CA LEU A 49 -4.61 4.97 -8.82
C LEU A 49 -5.06 5.66 -7.53
N THR A 50 -5.06 7.00 -7.49
CA THR A 50 -5.52 7.80 -6.34
C THR A 50 -7.03 8.02 -6.29
N ARG A 51 -7.80 7.52 -7.28
CA ARG A 51 -9.27 7.52 -7.22
C ARG A 51 -9.76 6.64 -6.07
N GLN A 52 -10.85 7.05 -5.42
CA GLN A 52 -11.35 6.41 -4.21
C GLN A 52 -11.72 4.92 -4.46
N GLU A 53 -12.43 4.65 -5.54
CA GLU A 53 -12.83 3.30 -5.93
C GLU A 53 -11.64 2.41 -6.29
N ILE A 54 -10.63 2.96 -6.97
CA ILE A 54 -9.43 2.21 -7.37
C ILE A 54 -8.57 1.89 -6.14
N MET A 55 -8.43 2.84 -5.21
CA MET A 55 -7.69 2.64 -3.97
C MET A 55 -8.30 1.53 -3.10
N ALA A 56 -9.63 1.53 -2.93
CA ALA A 56 -10.33 0.47 -2.21
C ALA A 56 -10.19 -0.89 -2.92
N GLN A 57 -10.32 -0.93 -4.25
CA GLN A 57 -10.09 -2.14 -5.03
C GLN A 57 -8.66 -2.67 -4.91
N MET A 58 -7.65 -1.80 -4.86
CA MET A 58 -6.26 -2.22 -4.66
C MET A 58 -6.07 -2.86 -3.29
N ILE A 59 -6.61 -2.28 -2.22
CA ILE A 59 -6.51 -2.85 -0.87
C ILE A 59 -7.22 -4.20 -0.81
N LYS A 60 -8.44 -4.28 -1.33
CA LYS A 60 -9.17 -5.54 -1.42
C LYS A 60 -8.43 -6.58 -2.25
N GLY A 61 -7.89 -6.20 -3.40
CA GLY A 61 -7.10 -7.09 -4.26
C GLY A 61 -5.82 -7.59 -3.60
N ALA A 62 -5.19 -6.78 -2.73
CA ALA A 62 -4.01 -7.18 -1.98
C ALA A 62 -4.34 -8.10 -0.78
N LEU A 63 -5.42 -7.81 -0.04
CA LEU A 63 -5.71 -8.40 1.28
C LEU A 63 -6.83 -9.44 1.28
N GLU A 64 -7.70 -9.42 0.27
CA GLU A 64 -8.80 -10.37 0.08
C GLU A 64 -8.80 -10.91 -1.37
N PRO A 65 -7.67 -11.44 -1.87
CA PRO A 65 -7.62 -11.96 -3.23
C PRO A 65 -8.51 -13.19 -3.40
N GLU A 66 -9.19 -13.24 -4.54
CA GLU A 66 -9.82 -14.47 -5.02
C GLU A 66 -8.71 -15.41 -5.50
N ILE A 67 -8.52 -16.52 -4.78
CA ILE A 67 -7.50 -17.52 -5.09
C ILE A 67 -8.13 -18.65 -5.90
N ASP A 68 -7.66 -18.82 -7.13
CA ASP A 68 -7.94 -20.01 -7.93
C ASP A 68 -6.93 -21.10 -7.57
N GLU A 69 -7.37 -22.13 -6.85
CA GLU A 69 -6.50 -23.23 -6.43
C GLU A 69 -6.05 -24.13 -7.59
N ILE A 70 -6.64 -23.99 -8.78
CA ILE A 70 -6.30 -24.77 -9.98
C ILE A 70 -5.03 -24.23 -10.64
N VAL A 71 -4.76 -22.92 -10.54
CA VAL A 71 -3.56 -22.32 -11.14
C VAL A 71 -2.32 -22.56 -10.28
N PRO A 72 -1.10 -22.56 -10.87
CA PRO A 72 0.14 -22.73 -10.13
C PRO A 72 0.26 -21.73 -8.98
N LEU A 73 0.83 -22.15 -7.84
CA LEU A 73 0.96 -21.33 -6.62
C LEU A 73 1.58 -19.94 -6.87
N LYS A 74 2.51 -19.84 -7.83
CA LYS A 74 3.17 -18.59 -8.23
C LYS A 74 2.20 -17.58 -8.86
N GLU A 75 1.13 -18.06 -9.49
CA GLU A 75 0.13 -17.26 -10.19
C GLU A 75 -1.04 -16.88 -9.28
N GLN A 76 -1.36 -17.73 -8.29
CA GLN A 76 -2.44 -17.53 -7.32
C GLN A 76 -2.42 -16.14 -6.65
N TYR A 77 -1.22 -15.63 -6.32
CA TYR A 77 -1.05 -14.36 -5.63
C TYR A 77 -0.49 -13.24 -6.53
N LYS A 78 -0.39 -13.44 -7.85
CA LYS A 78 0.26 -12.48 -8.75
C LYS A 78 -0.38 -11.09 -8.68
N LYS A 79 -1.72 -11.02 -8.81
CA LYS A 79 -2.47 -9.75 -8.74
C LYS A 79 -2.38 -9.13 -7.33
N ALA A 80 -2.53 -9.95 -6.29
CA ALA A 80 -2.42 -9.50 -4.90
C ALA A 80 -1.04 -8.90 -4.59
N HIS A 81 0.02 -9.57 -5.07
CA HIS A 81 1.39 -9.10 -4.96
C HIS A 81 1.55 -7.74 -5.65
N LEU A 82 1.05 -7.59 -6.88
CA LEU A 82 1.18 -6.33 -7.61
C LEU A 82 0.43 -5.18 -6.93
N CYS A 83 -0.79 -5.41 -6.43
CA CYS A 83 -1.50 -4.43 -5.59
C CYS A 83 -0.66 -4.05 -4.36
N ALA A 84 -0.12 -5.03 -3.65
CA ALA A 84 0.71 -4.78 -2.48
C ALA A 84 2.00 -4.00 -2.84
N GLU A 85 2.63 -4.29 -3.98
CA GLU A 85 3.79 -3.53 -4.48
C GLU A 85 3.44 -2.08 -4.78
N ILE A 86 2.30 -1.81 -5.44
CA ILE A 86 1.83 -0.45 -5.73
C ILE A 86 1.55 0.31 -4.43
N LEU A 87 0.78 -0.29 -3.51
CA LEU A 87 0.36 0.34 -2.25
C LEU A 87 1.52 0.57 -1.28
N SER A 88 2.62 -0.18 -1.41
CA SER A 88 3.83 -0.04 -0.59
C SER A 88 4.97 0.69 -1.31
N ILE A 89 4.72 1.23 -2.50
CA ILE A 89 5.74 1.96 -3.24
C ILE A 89 6.03 3.30 -2.55
N ASN A 90 7.26 3.77 -2.70
CA ASN A 90 7.70 5.01 -2.10
C ASN A 90 7.18 6.26 -2.83
N ASN A 91 5.86 6.44 -2.84
CA ASN A 91 5.14 7.56 -3.46
C ASN A 91 4.16 8.17 -2.45
N GLU A 92 4.31 9.47 -2.21
CA GLU A 92 3.52 10.19 -1.20
C GLU A 92 2.06 10.35 -1.60
N GLU A 93 1.76 10.63 -2.88
CA GLU A 93 0.39 10.80 -3.37
C GLU A 93 -0.45 9.54 -3.19
N LEU A 94 0.11 8.37 -3.52
CA LEU A 94 -0.55 7.07 -3.30
C LEU A 94 -0.77 6.80 -1.81
N SER A 95 0.26 7.01 -1.00
CA SER A 95 0.17 6.79 0.45
C SER A 95 -0.86 7.74 1.10
N LYS A 96 -0.93 8.99 0.62
CA LYS A 96 -1.91 10.00 1.05
C LYS A 96 -3.33 9.63 0.62
N ALA A 97 -3.51 9.14 -0.60
CA ALA A 97 -4.82 8.73 -1.08
C ALA A 97 -5.36 7.51 -0.31
N LEU A 98 -4.49 6.57 0.09
CA LEU A 98 -4.87 5.43 0.92
C LEU A 98 -5.37 5.86 2.30
N ILE A 99 -4.59 6.64 3.04
CA ILE A 99 -4.93 7.03 4.43
C ILE A 99 -6.16 7.96 4.53
N ASN A 100 -6.50 8.64 3.42
CA ASN A 100 -7.69 9.49 3.30
C ASN A 100 -8.90 8.76 2.66
N ASN A 101 -8.80 7.47 2.39
CA ASN A 101 -9.89 6.65 1.88
C ASN A 101 -10.45 5.77 3.01
N GLU A 102 -11.71 5.99 3.37
CA GLU A 102 -12.30 5.32 4.53
C GLU A 102 -12.55 3.83 4.32
N GLU A 103 -12.94 3.41 3.11
CA GLU A 103 -13.13 1.99 2.79
C GLU A 103 -11.77 1.25 2.83
N ALA A 104 -10.75 1.81 2.19
CA ALA A 104 -9.39 1.30 2.21
C ALA A 104 -8.84 1.20 3.65
N CYS A 105 -9.08 2.22 4.47
CA CYS A 105 -8.67 2.21 5.88
C CYS A 105 -9.41 1.15 6.67
N SER A 106 -10.74 1.02 6.53
CA SER A 106 -11.49 -0.04 7.24
C SER A 106 -10.96 -1.42 6.86
N LEU A 107 -10.80 -1.71 5.56
CA LEU A 107 -10.22 -2.98 5.09
C LEU A 107 -8.82 -3.23 5.67
N LEU A 108 -7.96 -2.20 5.71
CA LEU A 108 -6.62 -2.31 6.24
C LEU A 108 -6.63 -2.60 7.75
N PHE A 109 -7.37 -1.84 8.54
CA PHE A 109 -7.38 -1.94 10.00
C PHE A 109 -8.12 -3.19 10.51
N ASP A 110 -9.13 -3.68 9.77
CA ASP A 110 -9.92 -4.86 10.13
C ASP A 110 -9.33 -6.18 9.59
N PHE A 111 -8.33 -6.13 8.69
CA PHE A 111 -7.74 -7.30 8.02
C PHE A 111 -7.41 -8.46 8.98
N LEU A 112 -6.76 -8.15 10.10
CA LEU A 112 -6.32 -9.17 11.07
C LEU A 112 -7.47 -9.80 11.88
N ASN A 113 -8.69 -9.27 11.79
CA ASN A 113 -9.88 -9.90 12.38
C ASN A 113 -10.36 -11.13 11.58
N ASN A 114 -9.79 -11.38 10.40
CA ASN A 114 -10.17 -12.51 9.55
C ASN A 114 -9.77 -13.86 10.18
N ARG A 115 -10.69 -14.84 10.13
CA ARG A 115 -10.50 -16.18 10.72
C ARG A 115 -9.48 -17.06 9.98
N LYS A 116 -9.17 -16.75 8.72
CA LYS A 116 -8.26 -17.56 7.86
C LYS A 116 -7.18 -16.70 7.22
N LEU A 117 -6.23 -16.24 8.02
CA LEU A 117 -5.06 -15.51 7.52
C LEU A 117 -4.05 -16.46 6.84
N ASN A 118 -3.65 -16.10 5.62
CA ASN A 118 -2.55 -16.74 4.90
C ASN A 118 -1.24 -15.95 5.14
N HIS A 119 -0.13 -16.63 5.42
CA HIS A 119 1.19 -16.01 5.63
C HIS A 119 1.61 -15.05 4.50
N VAL A 120 1.31 -15.38 3.24
CA VAL A 120 1.65 -14.52 2.08
C VAL A 120 0.91 -13.18 2.17
N ILE A 121 -0.40 -13.22 2.43
CA ILE A 121 -1.24 -12.03 2.51
C ILE A 121 -0.90 -11.21 3.78
N VAL A 122 -0.56 -11.87 4.89
CA VAL A 122 -0.09 -11.18 6.10
C VAL A 122 1.21 -10.41 5.85
N ASN A 123 2.11 -10.93 5.00
CA ASN A 123 3.30 -10.19 4.58
C ASN A 123 2.94 -8.96 3.71
N PHE A 124 1.97 -9.10 2.79
CA PHE A 124 1.48 -7.95 2.02
C PHE A 124 0.88 -6.88 2.93
N TYR A 125 0.03 -7.29 3.87
CA TYR A 125 -0.53 -6.41 4.90
C TYR A 125 0.57 -5.66 5.67
N MET A 126 1.55 -6.37 6.21
CA MET A 126 2.65 -5.75 6.95
C MET A 126 3.40 -4.73 6.09
N LYS A 127 3.64 -5.05 4.81
CA LYS A 127 4.34 -4.18 3.87
C LYS A 127 3.56 -2.88 3.61
N ILE A 128 2.26 -2.99 3.32
CA ILE A 128 1.36 -1.84 3.08
C ILE A 128 1.27 -0.99 4.35
N PHE A 129 0.95 -1.61 5.49
CA PHE A 129 0.80 -0.90 6.75
C PHE A 129 2.09 -0.17 7.14
N SER A 130 3.25 -0.82 6.99
CA SER A 130 4.55 -0.19 7.27
C SER A 130 4.82 1.03 6.40
N GLN A 131 4.44 0.99 5.11
CA GLN A 131 4.61 2.13 4.21
C GLN A 131 3.80 3.34 4.69
N ILE A 132 2.52 3.12 5.02
CA ILE A 132 1.65 4.21 5.47
C ILE A 132 2.08 4.71 6.86
N MET A 133 2.46 3.80 7.75
CA MET A 133 2.99 4.13 9.07
C MET A 133 4.23 5.03 8.98
N SER A 134 5.14 4.72 8.06
CA SER A 134 6.36 5.51 7.85
C SER A 134 6.10 6.89 7.24
N ARG A 135 5.00 7.05 6.47
CA ARG A 135 4.70 8.27 5.72
C ARG A 135 3.74 9.20 6.44
N PHE A 136 2.76 8.64 7.14
CA PHE A 136 1.68 9.36 7.80
C PHE A 136 1.47 8.86 9.25
N PRO A 137 2.51 8.86 10.10
CA PRO A 137 2.39 8.39 11.49
C PRO A 137 1.31 9.16 12.25
N ASP A 138 1.23 10.48 12.08
CA ASP A 138 0.28 11.37 12.77
C ASP A 138 -1.20 11.04 12.47
N GLN A 139 -1.48 10.48 11.29
CA GLN A 139 -2.84 10.03 10.91
C GLN A 139 -3.09 8.57 11.30
N MET A 140 -2.04 7.74 11.27
CA MET A 140 -2.12 6.32 11.61
C MET A 140 -2.34 6.10 13.12
N PHE A 141 -1.67 6.86 13.98
CA PHE A 141 -1.77 6.67 15.44
C PHE A 141 -3.17 6.89 16.00
N PRO A 142 -3.89 7.98 15.69
CA PRO A 142 -5.27 8.16 16.11
C PRO A 142 -6.17 7.00 15.65
N ARG A 143 -6.09 6.60 14.38
CA ARG A 143 -6.87 5.47 13.84
C ARG A 143 -6.54 4.15 14.54
N MET A 144 -5.28 3.90 14.90
CA MET A 144 -4.89 2.72 15.70
C MET A 144 -5.50 2.76 17.11
N LYS A 145 -5.59 3.93 17.74
CA LYS A 145 -6.18 4.09 19.09
C LYS A 145 -7.70 3.89 19.07
N GLU A 146 -8.37 4.33 18.01
CA GLU A 146 -9.83 4.25 17.86
C GLU A 146 -10.31 2.88 17.35
N SER A 147 -9.42 2.09 16.76
CA SER A 147 -9.72 0.76 16.21
C SER A 147 -9.35 -0.38 17.17
N GLN A 148 -9.66 -1.62 16.76
CA GLN A 148 -9.27 -2.84 17.46
C GLN A 148 -7.89 -3.37 17.01
N PHE A 149 -7.10 -2.55 16.30
CA PHE A 149 -5.82 -2.94 15.69
C PHE A 149 -4.90 -3.71 16.64
N LEU A 150 -4.62 -3.17 17.83
CA LEU A 150 -3.71 -3.83 18.79
C LEU A 150 -4.25 -5.19 19.25
N ILE A 151 -5.56 -5.29 19.47
CA ILE A 151 -6.20 -6.56 19.85
C ILE A 151 -6.08 -7.58 18.72
N TYR A 152 -6.28 -7.17 17.47
CA TYR A 152 -6.11 -8.04 16.32
C TYR A 152 -4.65 -8.47 16.11
N CYS A 153 -3.68 -7.56 16.30
CA CYS A 153 -2.26 -7.90 16.27
C CYS A 153 -1.88 -8.92 17.35
N MET A 154 -2.30 -8.71 18.60
CA MET A 154 -2.02 -9.62 19.71
C MET A 154 -2.58 -11.03 19.47
N ARG A 155 -3.79 -11.14 18.90
CA ARG A 155 -4.41 -12.44 18.55
C ARG A 155 -3.67 -13.18 17.43
N ASN A 156 -2.90 -12.47 16.60
CA ASN A 156 -2.27 -13.01 15.40
C ASN A 156 -0.73 -13.01 15.46
N MET A 157 -0.13 -12.90 16.66
CA MET A 157 1.33 -12.94 16.86
C MET A 157 2.02 -14.24 16.41
N LYS A 158 1.26 -15.30 16.13
CA LYS A 158 1.79 -16.52 15.48
C LYS A 158 2.42 -16.26 14.10
N HIS A 159 2.05 -15.15 13.45
CA HIS A 159 2.67 -14.71 12.20
C HIS A 159 3.83 -13.75 12.52
N SER A 160 5.05 -14.08 12.09
CA SER A 160 6.25 -13.27 12.32
C SER A 160 6.10 -11.83 11.83
N ALA A 161 5.45 -11.62 10.68
CA ALA A 161 5.17 -10.29 10.15
C ALA A 161 4.27 -9.43 11.06
N VAL A 162 3.36 -10.04 11.81
CA VAL A 162 2.54 -9.30 12.80
C VAL A 162 3.38 -8.92 14.01
N MET A 163 4.28 -9.80 14.47
CA MET A 163 5.22 -9.45 15.55
C MET A 163 6.18 -8.34 15.12
N GLU A 164 6.70 -8.39 13.91
CA GLU A 164 7.56 -7.34 13.35
C GLU A 164 6.80 -6.03 13.21
N LEU A 165 5.54 -6.07 12.77
CA LEU A 165 4.68 -4.88 12.73
C LEU A 165 4.51 -4.25 14.11
N LEU A 166 4.18 -5.05 15.13
CA LEU A 166 4.05 -4.57 16.50
C LEU A 166 5.35 -3.94 17.01
N PHE A 167 6.49 -4.58 16.74
CA PHE A 167 7.80 -4.04 17.08
C PHE A 167 8.02 -2.66 16.44
N ARG A 168 7.75 -2.52 15.14
CA ARG A 168 7.88 -1.25 14.41
C ARG A 168 6.97 -0.15 14.96
N VAL A 169 5.74 -0.50 15.35
CA VAL A 169 4.80 0.46 15.96
C VAL A 169 5.35 0.95 17.31
N VAL A 170 5.86 0.04 18.15
CA VAL A 170 6.43 0.41 19.45
C VAL A 170 7.69 1.26 19.29
N THR A 171 8.61 0.88 18.41
CA THR A 171 9.83 1.66 18.18
C THR A 171 9.54 3.03 17.56
N GLY A 172 8.59 3.08 16.61
CA GLY A 172 8.19 4.34 15.98
C GLY A 172 7.53 5.32 16.96
N LEU A 173 6.81 4.82 17.97
CA LEU A 173 6.28 5.66 19.06
C LEU A 173 7.41 6.30 19.88
N SER A 174 8.45 5.53 20.22
CA SER A 174 9.58 6.02 21.00
C SER A 174 10.34 7.15 20.28
N ASP A 175 10.47 7.05 18.95
CA ASP A 175 11.15 8.08 18.15
C ASP A 175 10.35 9.40 18.12
N ILE A 176 9.01 9.33 18.10
CA ILE A 176 8.14 10.52 18.11
C ILE A 176 8.18 11.22 19.46
N GLU A 177 8.11 10.49 20.56
CA GLU A 177 8.24 11.06 21.91
C GLU A 177 9.57 11.81 22.08
N GLN A 178 10.66 11.26 21.53
CA GLN A 178 11.96 11.92 21.52
C GLN A 178 11.96 13.20 20.67
N GLN A 179 11.36 13.18 19.49
CA GLN A 179 11.28 14.36 18.62
C GLN A 179 10.46 15.49 19.26
N ASP A 180 9.35 15.17 19.91
CA ASP A 180 8.52 16.17 20.60
C ASP A 180 9.24 16.77 21.80
N CYS A 181 10.00 15.97 22.56
CA CYS A 181 10.86 16.47 23.63
C CYS A 181 11.92 17.45 23.09
N ILE A 182 12.59 17.12 21.98
CA ILE A 182 13.60 17.99 21.35
C ILE A 182 12.97 19.31 20.89
N LYS A 183 11.80 19.27 20.24
CA LYS A 183 11.09 20.49 19.80
C LYS A 183 10.73 21.39 20.98
N GLN A 184 10.25 20.83 22.09
CA GLN A 184 9.92 21.60 23.30
C GLN A 184 11.16 22.26 23.93
N VAL A 185 12.32 21.60 23.90
CA VAL A 185 13.58 22.17 24.39
C VAL A 185 14.10 23.29 23.50
N LEU A 186 13.95 23.18 22.17
CA LEU A 186 14.39 24.22 21.22
C LEU A 186 13.47 25.46 21.18
N MET A 187 12.24 25.34 21.70
CA MET A 187 11.26 26.43 21.76
C MET A 187 11.32 27.23 23.08
N ASN A 188 12.13 26.81 24.04
CA ASN A 188 12.38 27.49 25.33
C ASN A 188 13.78 28.12 25.36
#